data_AF-A0A7J9XQ41-F1
#
_entry.id   AF-A0A7J9XQ41-F1
#
_cell.length_a   1.000
_cell.length_b   1.000
_cell.length_c   1.000
_cell.angle_alpha   90.00
_cell.angle_beta   90.00
_cell.angle_gamma   90.00
#
_symmetry.space_group_name_H-M   'P 1'
#
loop_
_entity.id
_entity.type
_entity.pdbx_description
1 polymer ?
#
loop_
_entity_poly.entity_id
_entity_poly.type
_entity_poly.pdbx_seq_one_letter_code
_entity_poly.pdbx_strand_id
1 'polypeptide(L)'
;MSRTAWTPERLAEHQRVRLTALLRHAVTASPYYRRVLRSHAGDAPLSALPTLSKATLMEHFDEIVTDPRLHRTDLEAHLAGPAAAEPVHDHLMLSTSGSTRLRGLLSTRGGSSRSGWLR
;
A
#
# COMPACT_ATOMS: atom_id res chain seq x y z
N MET A 1 -15.90 -17.74 12.26
CA MET A 1 -16.54 -16.76 13.18
C MET A 1 -16.40 -15.38 12.57
N SER A 2 -17.49 -14.60 12.47
CA SER A 2 -17.45 -13.25 11.90
C SER A 2 -16.64 -12.29 12.76
N ARG A 3 -15.88 -11.37 12.13
CA ARG A 3 -15.14 -10.30 12.84
C ARG A 3 -16.06 -9.31 13.56
N THR A 4 -17.35 -9.29 13.21
CA THR A 4 -18.36 -8.43 13.83
C THR A 4 -18.63 -8.78 15.30
N ALA A 5 -18.29 -10.00 15.75
CA ALA A 5 -18.53 -10.46 17.12
C ALA A 5 -17.30 -10.27 18.04
N TRP A 6 -16.30 -9.49 17.64
CA TRP A 6 -15.10 -9.29 18.45
C TRP A 6 -15.33 -8.28 19.56
N THR A 7 -14.77 -8.55 20.74
CA THR A 7 -14.69 -7.55 21.82
C THR A 7 -13.70 -6.43 21.42
N PRO A 8 -13.79 -5.25 22.04
CA PRO A 8 -12.84 -4.16 21.81
C PRO A 8 -11.38 -4.57 21.99
N GLU A 9 -11.08 -5.39 23.02
CA GLU A 9 -9.73 -5.85 23.34
C GLU A 9 -9.20 -6.78 22.24
N ARG A 10 -10.04 -7.70 21.76
CA ARG A 10 -9.69 -8.61 20.67
C ARG A 10 -9.46 -7.84 19.37
N LEU A 11 -10.26 -6.81 19.10
CA LEU A 11 -10.07 -5.95 17.94
C LEU A 11 -8.77 -5.14 18.04
N ALA A 12 -8.47 -4.56 19.21
CA ALA A 12 -7.25 -3.80 19.44
C ALA A 12 -6.00 -4.67 19.25
N GLU A 13 -5.98 -5.88 19.82
CA GLU A 13 -4.86 -6.80 19.65
C GLU A 13 -4.69 -7.22 18.18
N HIS A 14 -5.80 -7.49 17.49
CA HIS A 14 -5.73 -7.78 16.06
C HIS A 14 -5.17 -6.62 15.24
N GLN A 15 -5.61 -5.39 15.52
CA GLN A 15 -5.11 -4.17 14.86
C GLN A 15 -3.61 -3.98 15.12
N ARG A 16 -3.15 -4.19 16.36
CA ARG A 16 -1.73 -4.09 16.74
C ARG A 16 -0.87 -5.08 15.97
N VAL A 17 -1.27 -6.36 15.93
CA VAL A 17 -0.56 -7.41 15.17
C VAL A 17 -0.51 -7.09 13.69
N ARG A 18 -1.64 -6.65 13.10
CA ARG A 18 -1.72 -6.29 11.68
C ARG A 18 -0.89 -5.05 11.34
N LEU A 19 -0.91 -4.03 12.19
CA LEU A 19 -0.11 -2.82 12.03
C LEU A 19 1.37 -3.14 12.07
N THR A 20 1.81 -3.92 13.05
CA THR A 20 3.21 -4.37 13.17
C THR A 20 3.69 -5.10 11.91
N ALA A 21 2.88 -6.03 11.39
CA ALA A 21 3.19 -6.75 10.16
C ALA A 21 3.27 -5.81 8.95
N LEU A 22 2.35 -4.84 8.84
CA LEU A 22 2.33 -3.85 7.76
C LEU A 22 3.57 -2.94 7.79
N LEU A 23 3.95 -2.43 8.97
CA LEU A 23 5.13 -1.57 9.13
C LEU A 23 6.41 -2.30 8.76
N ARG A 24 6.56 -3.56 9.21
CA ARG A 24 7.70 -4.41 8.83
C ARG A 24 7.77 -4.62 7.33
N HIS A 25 6.65 -4.92 6.69
CA HIS A 25 6.61 -5.09 5.23
C HIS A 25 6.98 -3.79 4.50
N ALA A 26 6.39 -2.65 4.89
CA ALA A 26 6.66 -1.36 4.29
C ALA A 26 8.14 -0.95 4.42
N VAL A 27 8.73 -1.07 5.61
CA VAL A 27 10.16 -0.76 5.85
C VAL A 27 11.09 -1.67 5.03
N THR A 28 10.69 -2.92 4.83
CA THR A 28 11.49 -3.89 4.07
C THR A 28 11.43 -3.58 2.58
N ALA A 29 10.22 -3.38 2.04
CA ALA A 29 9.95 -3.35 0.61
C ALA A 29 9.92 -1.94 -0.03
N SER A 30 9.73 -0.87 0.75
CA SER A 30 9.69 0.50 0.24
C SER A 30 10.91 1.32 0.72
N PRO A 31 11.75 1.82 -0.20
CA PRO A 31 12.84 2.74 0.13
C PRO A 31 12.41 3.97 0.93
N TYR A 32 11.27 4.57 0.59
CA TYR A 32 10.73 5.75 1.29
C TYR A 32 10.41 5.42 2.75
N TYR A 33 9.63 4.36 2.99
CA TYR A 33 9.24 3.98 4.34
C TYR A 33 10.41 3.46 5.17
N ARG A 34 11.42 2.84 4.55
CA ARG A 34 12.67 2.50 5.24
C ARG A 34 13.36 3.72 5.85
N ARG A 35 13.36 4.83 5.14
CA ARG A 35 13.94 6.11 5.59
C ARG A 35 13.07 6.78 6.65
N VAL A 36 11.77 6.89 6.39
CA VAL A 36 10.82 7.67 7.23
C VAL A 36 10.44 6.94 8.52
N LEU A 37 10.32 5.61 8.48
CA LEU A 37 9.87 4.80 9.63
C LEU A 37 11.02 4.12 10.38
N ARG A 38 12.28 4.52 10.13
CA ARG A 38 13.46 3.91 10.77
C ARG A 38 13.35 3.85 12.30
N SER A 39 12.76 4.87 12.92
CA SER A 39 12.53 4.96 14.36
C SER A 39 11.23 4.31 14.86
N HIS A 40 10.39 3.78 13.98
CA HIS A 40 9.03 3.29 14.28
C HIS A 40 8.81 1.81 13.90
N ALA A 41 9.85 1.06 13.53
CA ALA A 41 9.76 -0.23 12.85
C ALA A 41 9.33 -1.45 13.72
N GLY A 42 8.73 -1.25 14.89
CA GLY A 42 8.44 -2.34 15.84
C GLY A 42 7.03 -2.32 16.42
N ASP A 43 6.69 -1.26 17.15
CA ASP A 43 5.49 -1.23 18.00
C ASP A 43 4.92 0.20 18.18
N ALA A 44 5.20 1.11 17.24
CA ALA A 44 4.63 2.45 17.30
C ALA A 44 3.10 2.39 17.15
N PRO A 45 2.32 3.08 18.02
CA PRO A 45 0.89 3.18 17.83
C PRO A 45 0.60 3.93 16.52
N LEU A 46 -0.53 3.63 15.87
CA LEU A 46 -0.91 4.27 14.60
C LEU A 46 -0.87 5.81 14.67
N SER A 47 -1.24 6.38 15.81
CA SER A 47 -1.25 7.83 16.05
C SER A 47 0.14 8.48 16.14
N ALA A 48 1.20 7.70 16.36
CA ALA A 48 2.57 8.21 16.39
C ALA A 48 3.25 8.16 15.01
N LEU A 49 2.61 7.54 14.01
CA LEU A 49 3.17 7.45 12.67
C LEU A 49 3.03 8.78 11.93
N PRO A 50 4.03 9.16 11.10
CA PRO A 50 3.94 10.36 10.29
C PRO A 50 2.80 10.23 9.26
N THR A 51 2.14 11.34 8.98
CA THR A 51 1.11 11.42 7.94
C THR A 51 1.75 11.53 6.57
N LEU A 52 1.20 10.84 5.57
CA LEU A 52 1.63 10.93 4.18
C LEU A 52 0.68 11.85 3.41
N SER A 53 1.18 13.00 2.96
CA SER A 53 0.41 13.89 2.09
C SER A 53 0.33 13.32 0.67
N LYS A 54 -0.72 13.69 -0.07
CA LYS A 54 -0.85 13.31 -1.49
C LYS A 54 0.29 13.85 -2.34
N ALA A 55 0.77 15.07 -2.07
CA ALA A 55 1.89 15.66 -2.80
C ALA A 55 3.15 14.81 -2.63
N THR A 56 3.49 14.47 -1.38
CA THR A 56 4.62 13.60 -1.04
C THR A 56 4.47 12.20 -1.63
N LEU A 57 3.25 11.63 -1.60
CA LEU A 57 2.96 10.34 -2.24
C LEU A 57 3.29 10.36 -3.73
N MET A 58 2.88 11.41 -4.45
CA MET A 58 3.10 11.50 -5.89
C MET A 58 4.55 11.84 -6.25
N GLU A 59 5.21 12.66 -5.43
CA GLU A 59 6.63 13.02 -5.59
C GLU A 59 7.54 11.81 -5.39
N HIS A 60 7.28 11.00 -4.36
CA HIS A 60 8.10 9.82 -4.03
C HIS A 60 7.43 8.50 -4.43
N PHE A 61 6.52 8.50 -5.41
CA PHE A 61 5.70 7.33 -5.76
C PHE A 61 6.56 6.07 -5.96
N ASP A 62 7.59 6.17 -6.80
CA ASP A 62 8.51 5.08 -7.14
C ASP A 62 9.31 4.55 -5.94
N GLU A 63 9.52 5.36 -4.90
CA GLU A 63 10.14 4.93 -3.64
C GLU A 63 9.13 4.37 -2.63
N ILE A 64 7.85 4.72 -2.77
CA ILE A 64 6.76 4.34 -1.86
C ILE A 64 6.18 2.98 -2.24
N VAL A 65 6.04 2.71 -3.53
CA VAL A 65 5.53 1.41 -4.01
C VAL A 65 6.46 0.27 -3.58
N THR A 66 5.86 -0.88 -3.27
CA THR A 66 6.60 -2.06 -2.77
C THR A 66 6.99 -3.03 -3.88
N ASP A 67 6.46 -2.85 -5.09
CA ASP A 67 6.87 -3.60 -6.29
C ASP A 67 7.76 -2.69 -7.15
N PRO A 68 9.07 -2.96 -7.26
CA PRO A 68 10.00 -2.08 -7.96
C PRO A 68 9.80 -2.03 -9.47
N ARG A 69 8.91 -2.86 -10.04
CA ARG A 69 8.53 -2.80 -11.46
C ARG A 69 7.52 -1.69 -11.74
N LEU A 70 6.93 -1.09 -10.70
CA LEU A 70 5.92 -0.05 -10.83
C LEU A 70 6.59 1.33 -10.84
N HIS A 71 6.61 1.97 -12.00
CA HIS A 71 7.10 3.35 -12.17
C HIS A 71 5.97 4.29 -12.54
N ARG A 72 5.88 5.45 -11.88
CA ARG A 72 4.78 6.40 -12.07
C ARG A 72 4.57 6.75 -13.54
N THR A 73 5.64 7.05 -14.27
CA THR A 73 5.58 7.44 -15.69
C THR A 73 4.99 6.33 -16.56
N ASP A 74 5.38 5.08 -16.34
CA ASP A 74 4.90 3.93 -17.12
C ASP A 74 3.42 3.66 -16.84
N LEU A 75 3.00 3.80 -15.58
CA LEU A 75 1.61 3.63 -15.18
C LEU A 75 0.71 4.77 -15.72
N GLU A 76 1.21 6.00 -15.72
CA GLU A 76 0.51 7.14 -16.32
C GLU A 76 0.35 6.95 -17.83
N ALA A 77 1.38 6.47 -18.53
CA ALA A 77 1.31 6.14 -19.94
C ALA A 77 0.32 5.00 -20.23
N HIS A 78 0.36 3.92 -19.42
CA HIS A 78 -0.58 2.80 -19.51
C HIS A 78 -2.04 3.25 -19.37
N LEU A 79 -2.32 4.09 -18.37
CA LEU A 79 -3.66 4.63 -18.10
C LEU A 79 -4.15 5.61 -19.17
N ALA A 80 -3.26 6.24 -19.92
CA ALA A 80 -3.61 7.09 -21.06
C ALA A 80 -3.82 6.28 -22.36
N GLY A 81 -3.40 5.01 -22.37
CA GLY A 81 -3.46 4.14 -23.53
C GLY A 81 -4.80 3.40 -23.69
N PRO A 82 -4.99 2.70 -24.83
CA PRO A 82 -6.19 1.93 -25.10
C PRO A 82 -6.35 0.72 -24.17
N ALA A 83 -5.26 0.25 -23.56
CA ALA A 83 -5.23 -0.88 -22.62
C ALA A 83 -5.35 -0.44 -21.15
N ALA A 84 -5.85 0.76 -20.86
CA ALA A 84 -5.92 1.31 -19.49
C ALA A 84 -6.67 0.41 -18.48
N ALA A 85 -7.59 -0.44 -18.93
CA ALA A 85 -8.32 -1.39 -18.10
C ALA A 85 -7.59 -2.72 -17.87
N GLU A 86 -6.49 -2.96 -18.58
CA GLU A 86 -5.70 -4.19 -18.46
C GLU A 86 -4.70 -4.12 -17.30
N PRO A 87 -4.37 -5.25 -16.67
CA PRO A 87 -3.35 -5.30 -15.63
C PRO A 87 -1.96 -4.96 -16.15
N VAL A 88 -1.17 -4.24 -15.35
CA VAL A 88 0.26 -3.99 -15.57
C VAL A 88 1.06 -4.65 -14.45
N HIS A 89 2.01 -5.52 -14.79
CA HIS A 89 2.80 -6.29 -13.81
C HIS A 89 1.96 -7.10 -12.77
N ASP A 90 0.80 -7.62 -13.19
CA ASP A 90 -0.24 -8.28 -12.36
C ASP A 90 -1.05 -7.34 -11.47
N HIS A 91 -0.95 -6.03 -11.67
CA HIS A 91 -1.66 -5.03 -10.89
C HIS A 91 -2.75 -4.37 -11.73
N LEU A 92 -3.98 -4.35 -11.20
CA LEU A 92 -5.01 -3.49 -11.74
C LEU A 92 -4.79 -2.07 -11.24
N MET A 93 -4.73 -1.10 -12.16
CA MET A 93 -4.54 0.30 -11.84
C MET A 93 -5.88 1.00 -11.68
N LEU A 94 -6.06 1.63 -10.51
CA LEU A 94 -7.21 2.48 -10.22
C LEU A 94 -6.70 3.90 -10.03
N SER A 95 -7.38 4.87 -10.65
CA SER A 95 -7.08 6.29 -10.44
C SER A 95 -8.19 6.95 -9.63
N THR A 96 -7.81 7.70 -8.61
CA THR A 96 -8.73 8.60 -7.90
C THR A 96 -8.59 10.00 -8.46
N SER A 97 -9.68 10.55 -9.01
CA SER A 97 -9.72 11.97 -9.37
C SER A 97 -9.85 12.78 -8.08
N GLY A 98 -8.74 13.37 -7.63
CA GLY A 98 -8.76 14.36 -6.55
C GLY A 98 -8.62 15.76 -7.14
N SER A 99 -9.28 16.75 -6.53
CA SER A 99 -9.27 18.18 -6.88
C SER A 99 -7.89 18.84 -6.93
N THR A 100 -6.84 18.15 -6.48
CA THR A 100 -5.45 18.61 -6.40
C THR A 100 -4.68 18.55 -7.73
N ARG A 101 -5.35 18.34 -8.88
CA ARG A 101 -4.78 18.04 -10.22
C ARG A 101 -3.85 16.83 -10.32
N LEU A 102 -3.50 16.18 -9.21
CA LEU A 102 -2.69 14.97 -9.16
C LEU A 102 -3.59 13.73 -9.11
N ARG A 103 -3.40 12.74 -10.00
CA ARG A 103 -4.14 11.47 -9.99
C ARG A 103 -3.50 10.52 -8.98
N GLY A 104 -4.25 10.07 -7.97
CA GLY A 104 -3.75 9.06 -7.05
C GLY A 104 -3.81 7.69 -7.70
N LEU A 105 -2.70 6.96 -7.74
CA LEU A 105 -2.62 5.61 -8.28
C LEU A 105 -2.74 4.58 -7.15
N LEU A 106 -3.64 3.61 -7.33
CA LEU A 106 -3.84 2.49 -6.43
C LEU A 106 -3.67 1.20 -7.24
N SER A 107 -2.84 0.29 -6.75
CA SER A 107 -2.61 -1.03 -7.34
C SER A 107 -3.23 -2.11 -6.47
N THR A 108 -4.00 -3.01 -7.07
CA THR A 108 -4.38 -4.28 -6.43
C THR A 108 -3.75 -5.43 -7.20
N ARG A 109 -3.03 -6.32 -6.50
CA ARG A 109 -2.49 -7.53 -7.12
C ARG A 109 -3.64 -8.49 -7.41
N GLY A 110 -3.82 -8.84 -8.68
CA GLY A 110 -4.78 -9.88 -9.07
C GLY A 110 -4.38 -11.21 -8.43
N GLY A 111 -5.24 -11.79 -7.61
CA GLY A 111 -5.01 -13.11 -7.03
C GLY A 111 -5.13 -14.18 -8.11
N SER A 112 -4.02 -14.78 -8.54
CA SER A 112 -4.10 -16.11 -9.14
C SER A 112 -4.48 -17.08 -8.00
N SER A 113 -5.73 -17.54 -7.99
CA SER A 113 -6.11 -18.69 -7.18
C SER A 113 -5.22 -19.86 -7.55
N ARG A 114 -4.28 -20.21 -6.66
CA ARG A 114 -3.70 -21.54 -6.49
C ARG A 114 -3.12 -21.63 -5.08
N SER A 115 -3.99 -22.10 -4.18
CA SER A 115 -3.70 -22.99 -3.05
C SER A 115 -2.28 -22.95 -2.45
N GLY A 116 -2.16 -22.51 -1.20
CA GLY A 116 -1.05 -22.94 -0.36
C GLY A 116 -0.51 -21.94 0.66
N TRP A 117 -1.34 -21.45 1.59
CA TRP A 117 -0.85 -20.90 2.86
C TRP A 117 -1.78 -21.31 4.00
N LEU A 118 -1.71 -22.59 4.36
CA LEU A 118 -2.07 -23.12 5.67
C LEU A 118 -0.99 -24.15 6.04
N ARG A 119 0.03 -23.72 6.78
CA ARG A 119 0.58 -24.42 7.95
C ARG A 119 1.06 -23.36 8.93
#